data_AF-U1NFR8-F1
#
_entry.id   AF-U1NFR8-F1
#
_cell.length_a   1.000
_cell.length_b   1.000
_cell.length_c   1.000
_cell.angle_alpha   90.00
_cell.angle_beta   90.00
_cell.angle_gamma   90.00
#
_symmetry.space_group_name_H-M   'P 1'
#
loop_
_entity.id
_entity.type
_entity.pdbx_description
1 polymer ?
#
loop_
_entity_poly.entity_id
_entity_poly.type
_entity_poly.pdbx_seq_one_letter_code
_entity_poly.pdbx_strand_id
1 'polypeptide(L)'
;MKFVCGEVAIDDVNRFVSDIDTIEEMANVAIQVFDARYIVDRQHIERAVECADRARRRDNNIARERSVEILLYAAGRRQITDALDIGVSTGLNRIVVVITGDDETGAADSIESSVVDDLDTEVLGSYDPDLVQSYFDITASEIDTVSGDIESIVLERVALLAVER
;
A
#
# COMPACT_ATOMS: atom_id res chain seq x y z
N MET A 1 5.21 12.80 -2.18
CA MET A 1 4.75 11.69 -1.33
C MET A 1 5.71 11.47 -0.17
N LYS A 2 5.18 11.00 0.96
CA LYS A 2 5.92 10.63 2.17
C LYS A 2 5.60 9.18 2.55
N PHE A 3 6.51 8.58 3.32
CA PHE A 3 6.34 7.25 3.88
C PHE A 3 6.53 7.31 5.39
N VAL A 4 5.68 6.60 6.11
CA VAL A 4 5.84 6.33 7.54
C VAL A 4 5.76 4.82 7.72
N CYS A 5 6.68 4.24 8.49
CA CYS A 5 6.78 2.80 8.69
C CYS A 5 6.96 2.49 10.18
N GLY A 6 6.44 1.35 10.62
CA GLY A 6 6.52 0.96 12.02
C GLY A 6 5.57 -0.16 12.39
N GLU A 7 5.32 -0.30 13.68
CA GLU A 7 4.35 -1.24 14.24
C GLU A 7 3.15 -0.50 14.85
N VAL A 8 1.97 -1.13 14.77
CA VAL A 8 0.74 -0.64 15.39
C VAL A 8 -0.13 -1.80 15.87
N ALA A 9 -0.70 -1.67 17.06
CA ALA A 9 -1.73 -2.57 17.58
C ALA A 9 -3.13 -2.04 17.25
N ILE A 10 -3.89 -2.79 16.46
CA ILE A 10 -5.24 -2.41 16.01
C ILE A 10 -6.29 -3.27 16.71
N ASP A 11 -7.08 -2.67 17.58
CA ASP A 11 -8.21 -3.35 18.25
C ASP A 11 -9.47 -3.41 17.37
N ASP A 12 -9.72 -2.35 16.60
CA ASP A 12 -10.88 -2.22 15.70
C ASP A 12 -10.45 -1.52 14.42
N VAL A 13 -10.52 -2.26 13.31
CA VAL A 13 -10.12 -1.76 11.98
C VAL A 13 -10.98 -0.58 11.52
N ASN A 14 -12.29 -0.56 11.82
CA ASN A 14 -13.15 0.54 11.39
C ASN A 14 -12.80 1.84 12.10
N ARG A 15 -12.49 1.74 13.41
CA ARG A 15 -12.02 2.90 14.18
C ARG A 15 -10.68 3.38 13.64
N PHE A 16 -9.74 2.46 13.40
CA PHE A 16 -8.44 2.80 12.83
C PHE A 16 -8.58 3.53 11.49
N VAL A 17 -9.39 3.02 10.57
CA VAL A 17 -9.67 3.69 9.28
C VAL A 17 -10.30 5.07 9.50
N SER A 18 -11.26 5.21 10.43
CA SER A 18 -11.87 6.51 10.74
C SER A 18 -10.87 7.55 11.28
N ASP A 19 -9.90 7.10 12.07
CA ASP A 19 -8.83 7.97 12.60
C ASP A 19 -7.90 8.43 11.45
N ILE A 20 -7.61 7.56 10.48
CA ILE A 20 -6.86 7.90 9.25
C ILE A 20 -7.65 8.88 8.37
N ASP A 21 -8.93 8.62 8.12
CA ASP A 21 -9.81 9.48 7.31
C ASP A 21 -9.85 10.91 7.86
N THR A 22 -9.86 11.05 9.19
CA THR A 22 -9.81 12.36 9.85
C THR A 22 -8.52 13.12 9.51
N ILE A 23 -7.38 12.44 9.48
CA ILE A 23 -6.08 13.04 9.11
C ILE A 23 -6.05 13.37 7.61
N GLU A 24 -6.55 12.47 6.75
CA GLU A 24 -6.68 12.70 5.31
C GLU A 24 -7.46 13.98 5.00
N GLU A 25 -8.63 14.14 5.61
CA GLU A 25 -9.50 15.31 5.40
C GLU A 25 -8.85 16.60 5.91
N MET A 26 -8.23 16.56 7.09
CA MET A 26 -7.59 17.73 7.70
C MET A 26 -6.38 18.23 6.90
N ALA A 27 -5.58 17.32 6.34
CA ALA A 27 -4.37 17.64 5.59
C ALA A 27 -4.57 17.71 4.07
N ASN A 28 -5.79 17.40 3.57
CA ASN A 28 -6.11 17.27 2.15
C ASN A 28 -5.12 16.35 1.41
N VAL A 29 -4.92 15.16 1.97
CA VAL A 29 -4.02 14.12 1.43
C VAL A 29 -4.78 12.81 1.23
N ALA A 30 -4.18 11.89 0.48
CA ALA A 30 -4.51 10.48 0.52
C ALA A 30 -3.46 9.74 1.35
N ILE A 31 -3.91 8.88 2.26
CA ILE A 31 -3.16 8.04 3.17
C ILE A 31 -3.63 6.60 2.93
N GLN A 32 -2.72 5.73 2.54
CA GLN A 32 -3.01 4.30 2.47
C GLN A 32 -2.05 3.55 3.38
N VAL A 33 -2.61 2.70 4.24
CA VAL A 33 -1.87 1.83 5.16
C VAL A 33 -1.86 0.42 4.59
N PHE A 34 -0.67 -0.18 4.53
CA PHE A 34 -0.44 -1.55 4.07
C PHE A 34 0.16 -2.40 5.17
N ASP A 35 -0.11 -3.70 5.13
CA ASP A 35 0.70 -4.67 5.84
C ASP A 35 2.05 -4.84 5.13
N ALA A 36 3.12 -4.51 5.85
CA ALA A 36 4.48 -4.49 5.34
C ALA A 36 4.95 -5.86 4.81
N ARG A 37 4.33 -6.96 5.27
CA ARG A 37 4.65 -8.32 4.79
C ARG A 37 4.38 -8.51 3.31
N TYR A 38 3.51 -7.69 2.70
CA TYR A 38 3.18 -7.73 1.28
C TYR A 38 3.92 -6.68 0.44
N ILE A 39 4.64 -5.75 1.07
CA ILE A 39 5.26 -4.62 0.38
C ILE A 39 6.73 -4.89 0.10
N VAL A 40 6.99 -5.38 -1.12
CA VAL A 40 8.34 -5.81 -1.52
C VAL A 40 9.41 -4.72 -1.42
N ASP A 41 9.08 -3.48 -1.79
CA ASP A 41 9.98 -2.35 -1.67
C ASP A 41 9.23 -1.01 -1.78
N ARG A 42 10.00 0.08 -1.77
CA ARG A 42 9.48 1.43 -1.99
C ARG A 42 8.90 1.59 -3.40
N GLN A 43 9.56 1.01 -4.41
CA GLN A 43 9.20 1.18 -5.82
C GLN A 43 7.82 0.59 -6.11
N HIS A 44 7.44 -0.49 -5.44
CA HIS A 44 6.11 -1.11 -5.46
C HIS A 44 5.03 -0.06 -5.20
N ILE A 45 5.13 0.66 -4.08
CA ILE A 45 4.14 1.65 -3.70
C ILE A 45 4.20 2.89 -4.59
N GLU A 46 5.40 3.37 -4.91
CA GLU A 46 5.56 4.49 -5.84
C GLU A 46 4.88 4.21 -7.19
N ARG A 47 5.06 2.99 -7.72
CA ARG A 47 4.45 2.56 -8.97
C ARG A 47 2.92 2.46 -8.88
N ALA A 48 2.40 2.04 -7.74
CA ALA A 48 0.96 2.00 -7.49
C ALA A 48 0.35 3.41 -7.45
N VAL A 49 0.99 4.35 -6.76
CA VAL A 49 0.59 5.77 -6.72
C VAL A 49 0.60 6.38 -8.11
N GLU A 50 1.66 6.16 -8.89
CA GLU A 50 1.74 6.65 -10.28
C GLU A 50 0.61 6.11 -11.16
N CYS A 51 0.28 4.82 -11.01
CA CYS A 51 -0.81 4.18 -11.72
C CYS A 51 -2.16 4.80 -11.33
N ALA A 52 -2.44 4.94 -10.04
CA ALA A 52 -3.66 5.54 -9.50
C ALA A 52 -3.85 6.98 -10.01
N ASP A 53 -2.80 7.79 -9.91
CA ASP A 53 -2.83 9.19 -10.36
C ASP A 53 -3.03 9.31 -11.87
N ARG A 54 -2.44 8.39 -12.65
CA ARG A 54 -2.61 8.35 -14.10
C ARG A 54 -4.03 7.92 -14.47
N ALA A 55 -4.60 6.94 -13.77
CA ALA A 55 -5.96 6.48 -13.98
C ALA A 55 -6.97 7.61 -13.71
N ARG A 56 -6.80 8.31 -12.58
CA ARG A 56 -7.63 9.47 -12.21
C ARG A 56 -7.54 10.61 -13.22
N ARG A 57 -6.33 10.99 -13.66
CA ARG A 57 -6.13 12.03 -14.70
C ARG A 57 -6.77 11.69 -16.04
N ARG A 58 -7.07 10.43 -16.31
CA ARG A 58 -7.69 9.93 -17.54
C ARG A 58 -9.16 9.55 -17.35
N ASP A 59 -9.77 9.91 -16.22
CA ASP A 59 -11.14 9.54 -15.84
C ASP A 59 -11.41 8.03 -16.01
N ASN A 60 -10.41 7.22 -15.64
CA ASN A 60 -10.48 5.76 -15.67
C ASN A 60 -10.02 5.14 -14.35
N ASN A 61 -10.26 5.85 -13.25
CA ASN A 61 -10.06 5.29 -11.93
C ASN A 61 -11.04 4.11 -11.69
N ILE A 62 -10.59 3.11 -10.94
CA ILE A 62 -11.40 1.94 -10.55
C ILE A 62 -12.27 2.29 -9.33
N ALA A 63 -11.71 2.99 -8.37
CA ALA A 63 -12.30 3.47 -7.13
C ALA A 63 -12.39 5.00 -7.11
N ARG A 64 -13.33 5.53 -6.32
CA ARG A 64 -13.57 6.98 -6.21
C ARG A 64 -12.52 7.67 -5.33
N GLU A 65 -12.17 7.00 -4.23
CA GLU A 65 -11.19 7.44 -3.25
C GLU A 65 -9.78 7.12 -3.74
N ARG A 66 -8.85 8.06 -3.53
CA ARG A 66 -7.48 7.94 -4.04
C ARG A 66 -6.67 6.91 -3.25
N SER A 67 -6.85 6.84 -1.92
CA SER A 67 -6.27 5.81 -1.06
C SER A 67 -6.67 4.41 -1.52
N VAL A 68 -7.97 4.18 -1.73
CA VAL A 68 -8.49 2.92 -2.28
C VAL A 68 -7.96 2.62 -3.68
N GLU A 69 -7.86 3.61 -4.57
CA GLU A 69 -7.25 3.42 -5.90
C GLU A 69 -5.78 2.96 -5.79
N ILE A 70 -5.02 3.56 -4.87
CA ILE A 70 -3.62 3.17 -4.59
C ILE A 70 -3.58 1.73 -4.07
N LEU A 71 -4.48 1.35 -3.15
CA LEU A 71 -4.60 -0.02 -2.65
C LEU A 71 -4.82 -1.02 -3.79
N LEU A 72 -5.79 -0.78 -4.67
CA LEU A 72 -6.09 -1.66 -5.81
C LEU A 72 -4.87 -1.85 -6.73
N TYR A 73 -4.14 -0.77 -7.01
CA TYR A 73 -2.94 -0.85 -7.83
C TYR A 73 -1.79 -1.59 -7.15
N ALA A 74 -1.52 -1.32 -5.87
CA ALA A 74 -0.49 -2.05 -5.11
C ALA A 74 -0.84 -3.54 -5.03
N ALA A 75 -2.11 -3.86 -4.79
CA ALA A 75 -2.57 -5.22 -4.70
C ALA A 75 -2.57 -5.95 -6.06
N GLY A 76 -2.48 -5.24 -7.18
CA GLY A 76 -2.62 -5.82 -8.51
C GLY A 76 -4.02 -6.42 -8.76
N ARG A 77 -5.05 -5.97 -8.01
CA ARG A 77 -6.42 -6.50 -8.06
C ARG A 77 -7.42 -5.38 -8.35
N ARG A 78 -8.48 -5.69 -9.10
CA ARG A 78 -9.58 -4.74 -9.38
C ARG A 78 -10.66 -4.72 -8.30
N GLN A 79 -10.77 -5.78 -7.51
CA GLN A 79 -11.77 -5.90 -6.46
C GLN A 79 -11.18 -5.43 -5.14
N ILE A 80 -11.90 -4.53 -4.46
CA ILE A 80 -11.50 -4.02 -3.14
C ILE A 80 -11.40 -5.18 -2.16
N THR A 81 -12.35 -6.12 -2.17
CA THR A 81 -12.35 -7.29 -1.28
C THR A 81 -11.06 -8.09 -1.37
N ASP A 82 -10.54 -8.33 -2.57
CA ASP A 82 -9.29 -9.07 -2.77
C ASP A 82 -8.07 -8.22 -2.37
N ALA A 83 -8.13 -6.91 -2.63
CA ALA A 83 -7.03 -6.00 -2.32
C ALA A 83 -6.86 -5.73 -0.82
N LEU A 84 -7.92 -5.91 -0.01
CA LEU A 84 -7.85 -5.75 1.44
C LEU A 84 -6.94 -6.78 2.12
N ASP A 85 -6.59 -7.87 1.45
CA ASP A 85 -5.65 -8.88 1.96
C ASP A 85 -4.24 -8.32 2.21
N ILE A 86 -3.84 -7.25 1.51
CA ILE A 86 -2.58 -6.53 1.74
C ILE A 86 -2.73 -5.32 2.67
N GLY A 87 -3.93 -5.12 3.20
CA GLY A 87 -4.24 -4.10 4.19
C GLY A 87 -3.98 -4.56 5.62
N VAL A 88 -4.36 -3.74 6.59
CA VAL A 88 -4.19 -4.04 8.01
C VAL A 88 -5.33 -4.88 8.57
N SER A 89 -5.04 -5.61 9.65
CA SER A 89 -5.99 -6.46 10.36
C SER A 89 -5.99 -6.18 11.86
N THR A 90 -6.91 -6.77 12.63
CA THR A 90 -6.87 -6.65 14.09
C THR A 90 -5.64 -7.36 14.68
N GLY A 91 -5.02 -6.77 15.70
CA GLY A 91 -3.81 -7.26 16.36
C GLY A 91 -2.59 -6.40 16.03
N LEU A 92 -1.39 -6.96 16.23
CA LEU A 92 -0.13 -6.28 15.94
C LEU A 92 0.15 -6.35 14.43
N ASN A 93 0.34 -5.20 13.80
CA ASN A 93 0.65 -5.07 12.38
C ASN A 93 1.97 -4.33 12.20
N ARG A 94 2.80 -4.83 11.28
CA ARG A 94 3.91 -4.06 10.70
C ARG A 94 3.35 -3.32 9.50
N ILE A 95 3.50 -2.00 9.48
CA ILE A 95 2.81 -1.17 8.51
C ILE A 95 3.77 -0.35 7.66
N VAL A 96 3.39 -0.19 6.40
CA VAL A 96 3.92 0.82 5.50
C VAL A 96 2.77 1.77 5.17
N VAL A 97 2.94 3.04 5.50
CA VAL A 97 1.98 4.10 5.20
C VAL A 97 2.53 4.95 4.08
N VAL A 98 1.75 5.16 3.02
CA VAL A 98 2.04 6.14 1.98
C VAL A 98 1.11 7.32 2.08
N ILE A 99 1.67 8.52 1.98
CA ILE A 99 0.95 9.79 2.10
C ILE A 99 1.22 10.61 0.85
N THR A 100 0.17 11.01 0.14
CA THR A 100 0.28 11.84 -1.06
C THR A 100 -0.82 12.88 -1.19
N GLY A 101 -0.46 14.14 -1.43
CA GLY A 101 -1.41 15.23 -1.54
C GLY A 101 -0.77 16.57 -1.23
N ASP A 102 -1.54 17.45 -0.60
CA ASP A 102 -1.10 18.83 -0.32
C ASP A 102 -0.15 18.89 0.89
N ASP A 103 -0.63 18.60 2.10
CA ASP A 103 0.18 18.65 3.33
C ASP A 103 0.71 17.26 3.75
N GLU A 104 1.57 16.69 2.90
CA GLU A 104 2.17 15.38 3.16
C GLU A 104 3.04 15.34 4.42
N THR A 105 3.60 16.47 4.85
CA THR A 105 4.49 16.53 6.03
C THR A 105 3.66 16.61 7.30
N GLY A 106 2.66 17.49 7.37
CA GLY A 106 1.77 17.56 8.55
C GLY A 106 0.97 16.28 8.77
N ALA A 107 0.55 15.62 7.69
CA ALA A 107 -0.07 14.31 7.76
C ALA A 107 0.92 13.24 8.28
N ALA A 108 2.17 13.22 7.79
CA ALA A 108 3.19 12.29 8.29
C ALA A 108 3.43 12.48 9.79
N ASP A 109 3.61 13.72 10.26
CA ASP A 109 3.79 14.04 11.68
C ASP A 109 2.59 13.57 12.53
N SER A 110 1.37 13.67 11.99
CA SER A 110 0.14 13.20 12.66
C SER A 110 0.09 11.67 12.76
N ILE A 111 0.45 10.97 11.69
CA ILE A 111 0.54 9.50 11.68
C ILE A 111 1.62 9.01 12.65
N GLU A 112 2.81 9.59 12.59
CA GLU A 112 3.93 9.24 13.47
C GLU A 112 3.60 9.43 14.96
N SER A 113 2.80 10.44 15.31
CA SER A 113 2.50 10.79 16.70
C SER A 113 1.23 10.14 17.26
N SER A 114 0.27 9.79 16.41
CA SER A 114 -1.08 9.40 16.84
C SER A 114 -1.52 8.01 16.39
N VAL A 115 -0.80 7.40 15.44
CA VAL A 115 -1.20 6.13 14.82
C VAL A 115 -0.14 5.04 15.01
N VAL A 116 1.14 5.37 14.81
CA VAL A 116 2.23 4.39 14.92
C VAL A 116 2.67 4.26 16.37
N ASP A 117 2.71 3.03 16.89
CA ASP A 117 3.15 2.75 18.26
C ASP A 117 4.67 2.76 18.38
N ASP A 118 5.37 2.21 17.38
CA ASP A 118 6.83 2.18 17.30
C ASP A 118 7.29 2.44 15.86
N LEU A 119 8.12 3.49 15.67
CA LEU A 119 8.61 3.90 14.36
C LEU A 119 9.81 3.05 13.95
N ASP A 120 9.70 2.42 12.78
CA ASP A 120 10.77 1.60 12.23
C ASP A 120 10.76 1.69 10.70
N THR A 121 11.74 2.41 10.15
CA THR A 121 11.90 2.54 8.70
C THR A 121 12.47 1.29 8.03
N GLU A 122 13.09 0.39 8.80
CA GLU A 122 13.64 -0.87 8.28
C GLU A 122 12.53 -1.88 7.94
N VAL A 123 11.29 -1.62 8.38
CA VAL A 123 10.10 -2.41 8.01
C VAL A 123 9.87 -2.39 6.48
N LEU A 124 10.14 -1.27 5.80
CA LEU A 124 9.98 -1.20 4.35
C LEU A 124 11.04 -2.03 3.64
N GLY A 125 10.61 -3.06 2.91
CA GLY A 125 11.49 -4.05 2.28
C GLY A 125 11.73 -5.30 3.14
N SER A 126 11.16 -5.37 4.35
CA SER A 126 11.20 -6.56 5.21
C SER A 126 10.04 -7.55 4.93
N TYR A 127 9.58 -7.61 3.69
CA TYR A 127 8.42 -8.39 3.27
C TYR A 127 8.61 -9.90 3.50
N ASP A 128 7.51 -10.64 3.50
CA ASP A 128 7.51 -12.10 3.57
C ASP A 128 7.44 -12.69 2.15
N PRO A 129 8.51 -13.32 1.64
CA PRO A 129 8.52 -13.83 0.27
C PRO A 129 7.49 -14.91 -0.01
N ASP A 130 7.12 -15.72 0.99
CA ASP A 130 6.15 -16.81 0.81
C ASP A 130 4.74 -16.23 0.74
N LEU A 131 4.42 -15.23 1.57
CA LEU A 131 3.15 -14.51 1.50
C LEU A 131 3.01 -13.75 0.17
N VAL A 132 4.05 -13.04 -0.26
CA VAL A 132 4.05 -12.30 -1.53
C VAL A 132 3.87 -13.25 -2.70
N GLN A 133 4.63 -14.35 -2.76
CA GLN A 133 4.50 -15.34 -3.83
C GLN A 133 3.09 -15.93 -3.87
N SER A 134 2.55 -16.34 -2.71
CA SER A 134 1.21 -16.90 -2.63
C SER A 134 0.13 -15.89 -3.04
N TYR A 135 0.27 -14.62 -2.66
CA TYR A 135 -0.74 -13.59 -2.91
C TYR A 135 -0.78 -13.14 -4.37
N PHE A 136 0.39 -12.97 -5.00
CA PHE A 136 0.51 -12.54 -6.40
C PHE A 136 0.48 -13.71 -7.40
N ASP A 137 0.19 -14.93 -6.93
CA ASP A 137 0.18 -16.15 -7.72
C ASP A 137 1.51 -16.36 -8.49
N ILE A 138 2.65 -16.03 -7.85
CA ILE A 138 3.97 -16.09 -8.48
C ILE A 138 4.44 -17.55 -8.54
N THR A 139 4.70 -18.02 -9.76
CA THR A 139 5.14 -19.40 -9.98
C THR A 139 6.67 -19.53 -9.94
N ALA A 140 7.17 -20.72 -9.63
CA ALA A 140 8.60 -21.02 -9.66
C ALA A 140 9.23 -20.72 -11.04
N SER A 141 8.49 -20.94 -12.13
CA SER A 141 8.98 -20.63 -13.49
C SER A 141 9.18 -19.13 -13.71
N GLU A 142 8.37 -18.28 -13.09
CA GLU A 142 8.52 -16.82 -13.20
C GLU A 142 9.74 -16.37 -12.39
N ILE A 143 9.92 -16.90 -11.18
CA ILE A 143 11.08 -16.64 -10.33
C ILE A 143 12.38 -17.03 -11.04
N ASP A 144 12.41 -18.20 -11.68
CA ASP A 144 13.56 -18.65 -12.47
C ASP A 144 13.85 -17.70 -13.65
N THR A 145 12.82 -17.15 -14.27
CA THR A 145 12.96 -16.22 -15.43
C THR A 145 13.65 -14.91 -15.03
N VAL A 146 13.37 -14.42 -13.83
CA VAL A 146 13.94 -13.19 -13.29
C VAL A 146 15.12 -13.43 -12.35
N SER A 147 15.65 -14.66 -12.30
CA SER A 147 16.77 -15.03 -11.43
C SER A 147 16.53 -14.73 -9.94
N GLY A 148 15.29 -14.88 -9.47
CA GLY A 148 14.92 -14.68 -8.07
C GLY A 148 14.38 -13.29 -7.71
N ASP A 149 14.35 -12.33 -8.63
CA ASP A 149 13.86 -10.96 -8.42
C ASP A 149 12.32 -10.89 -8.39
N ILE A 150 11.74 -11.21 -7.22
CA ILE A 150 10.30 -11.17 -6.96
C ILE A 150 9.76 -9.73 -7.11
N GLU A 151 10.57 -8.75 -6.73
CA GLU A 151 10.26 -7.32 -6.79
C GLU A 151 9.85 -6.92 -8.22
N SER A 152 10.63 -7.33 -9.23
CA SER A 152 10.33 -7.09 -10.64
C SER A 152 8.99 -7.70 -11.09
N ILE A 153 8.63 -8.88 -10.60
CA ILE A 153 7.35 -9.54 -10.94
C ILE A 153 6.19 -8.76 -10.32
N VAL A 154 6.31 -8.33 -9.06
CA VAL A 154 5.29 -7.52 -8.38
C VAL A 154 5.09 -6.18 -9.09
N LEU A 155 6.18 -5.50 -9.47
CA LEU A 155 6.12 -4.27 -10.25
C LEU A 155 5.41 -4.46 -11.61
N GLU A 156 5.60 -5.62 -12.24
CA GLU A 156 4.86 -5.98 -13.45
C GLU A 156 3.36 -6.13 -13.17
N ARG A 157 2.95 -6.84 -12.10
CA ARG A 157 1.53 -7.00 -11.73
C ARG A 157 0.84 -5.65 -11.50
N VAL A 158 1.49 -4.75 -10.77
CA VAL A 158 1.02 -3.37 -10.55
C VAL A 158 0.87 -2.61 -11.88
N ALA A 159 1.80 -2.82 -12.81
CA ALA A 159 1.78 -2.18 -14.12
C ALA A 159 0.68 -2.73 -15.03
N LEU A 160 0.49 -4.06 -15.05
CA LEU A 160 -0.48 -4.76 -15.90
C LEU A 160 -1.91 -4.38 -15.57
N LEU A 161 -2.24 -4.15 -14.29
CA LEU A 161 -3.58 -3.69 -13.89
C LEU A 161 -4.00 -2.39 -14.62
N ALA A 162 -3.04 -1.53 -14.99
CA ALA A 162 -3.32 -0.29 -15.71
C ALA A 162 -3.63 -0.50 -17.20
N VAL A 163 -3.26 -1.66 -17.75
CA VAL A 163 -3.38 -2.00 -19.18
C VAL A 163 -4.54 -2.97 -19.41
N GLU A 164 -4.69 -3.97 -18.56
CA GLU A 164 -5.72 -5.00 -18.65
C GLU A 164 -7.04 -4.46 -18.09
N ARG A 165 -8.00 -4.17 -18.99
CA ARG A 165 -9.35 -3.68 -18.66
C ARG A 165 -10.41 -4.73 -18.90
#